data_AF-I9NUZ5-F1
#
_entry.id   AF-I9NUZ5-F1
#
_cell.length_a   1.000
_cell.length_b   1.000
_cell.length_c   1.000
_cell.angle_alpha   90.00
_cell.angle_beta   90.00
_cell.angle_gamma   90.00
#
_symmetry.space_group_name_H-M   'P 1'
#
loop_
_entity.id
_entity.type
_entity.pdbx_description
1 polymer ?
#
loop_
_entity_poly.entity_id
_entity_poly.type
_entity_poly.pdbx_seq_one_letter_code
_entity_poly.pdbx_strand_id
1 'polypeptide(L)' 'MEEKYDATYCLENTIVHVVAPPSMTIAEKERVLRELYRHAWDIWNSLPVEERLRINAEYDRK' A
#
# COMPACT_ATOMS: atom_id res chain seq x y z
N MET A 1 27.42 5.15 1.74
CA MET A 1 26.18 5.62 2.40
C MET A 1 25.90 4.57 3.45
N GLU A 2 26.11 4.86 4.74
CA GLU A 2 25.86 3.89 5.80
C GLU A 2 24.36 3.57 5.83
N GLU A 3 24.00 2.30 5.72
CA GLU A 3 22.62 1.85 5.82
C GLU A 3 22.11 2.13 7.23
N LYS A 4 21.37 3.24 7.38
CA LYS A 4 20.76 3.62 8.65
C LYS A 4 19.53 2.74 8.86
N TYR A 5 19.71 1.66 9.61
CA TYR A 5 18.62 0.78 10.01
C TYR A 5 17.48 1.59 10.66
N ASP A 6 16.25 1.28 10.27
CA ASP A 6 15.01 1.87 10.79
C ASP A 6 14.79 1.48 12.25
N ALA A 7 15.13 0.24 12.59
CA ALA A 7 15.17 -0.26 13.96
C ALA A 7 16.26 -1.31 14.13
N THR A 8 16.70 -1.54 15.37
CA THR A 8 17.56 -2.66 15.74
C THR A 8 17.04 -3.30 17.01
N TYR A 9 16.87 -4.63 17.00
CA TYR A 9 16.43 -5.42 18.13
C TYR A 9 17.51 -6.40 18.55
N CYS A 10 17.78 -6.48 19.85
CA CYS A 10 18.68 -7.47 20.42
C CYS A 10 17.86 -8.55 21.15
N LEU A 11 18.01 -9.80 20.71
CA LEU A 11 17.33 -10.98 21.23
C LEU A 11 18.38 -12.00 21.67
N GLU A 12 18.72 -11.98 22.96
CA GLU A 12 19.79 -12.81 23.55
C GLU A 12 21.10 -12.75 22.73
N ASN A 13 21.37 -13.76 21.90
CA ASN A 13 22.56 -13.87 21.06
C ASN A 13 22.35 -13.40 19.60
N THR A 14 21.19 -12.81 19.28
CA THR A 14 20.82 -12.40 17.92
C THR A 14 20.58 -10.89 17.86
N ILE A 15 21.10 -10.23 16.83
CA ILE A 15 20.82 -8.83 16.51
C ILE A 15 20.01 -8.80 15.21
N VAL A 16 18.83 -8.17 15.24
CA VAL A 16 17.95 -7.98 14.08
C VAL A 16 18.00 -6.52 13.67
N HIS A 17 18.41 -6.25 12.45
CA HIS A 17 18.37 -4.92 11.86
C HIS A 17 17.18 -4.81 10.91
N VAL A 18 16.24 -3.91 11.21
CA VAL A 18 15.16 -3.54 10.30
C VAL A 18 15.67 -2.46 9.37
N VAL A 19 15.71 -2.76 8.08
CA VAL A 19 16.04 -1.78 7.04
C VAL A 19 14.75 -1.11 6.57
N ALA A 20 14.71 0.23 6.57
CA ALA A 20 13.64 0.93 5.90
C ALA A 20 13.71 0.63 4.40
N PRO A 21 12.57 0.46 3.70
CA PRO A 21 12.59 0.42 2.26
C PRO A 21 13.21 1.72 1.72
N PRO A 22 13.89 1.69 0.56
CA PRO A 22 14.43 2.88 -0.06
C PRO A 22 13.37 3.98 -0.17
N SER A 23 13.73 5.20 0.23
CA SER A 23 12.85 6.36 0.14
C SER A 23 12.42 6.56 -1.31
N MET A 24 11.11 6.51 -1.58
CA MET A 24 10.57 6.87 -2.89
C MET A 24 10.62 8.39 -3.07
N THR A 25 11.03 8.83 -4.26
CA THR A 25 10.85 10.22 -4.69
C THR A 25 9.35 10.56 -4.81
N ILE A 26 9.02 11.86 -4.79
CA ILE A 26 7.65 12.32 -4.99
C ILE A 26 7.11 11.82 -6.34
N ALA A 27 7.92 11.88 -7.40
CA ALA A 27 7.54 11.42 -8.73
C ALA A 27 7.23 9.91 -8.78
N GLU A 28 8.03 9.08 -8.10
CA GLU A 28 7.78 7.64 -8.02
C GLU A 28 6.51 7.34 -7.23
N LYS A 29 6.30 8.03 -6.10
CA LYS A 29 5.09 7.90 -5.30
C LYS A 29 3.85 8.26 -6.12
N GLU A 30 3.90 9.37 -6.86
CA GLU A 30 2.81 9.77 -7.74
C GLU A 30 2.55 8.75 -8.85
N ARG A 31 3.60 8.18 -9.45
CA ARG A 31 3.46 7.12 -10.45
C ARG A 31 2.75 5.89 -9.86
N VAL A 32 3.20 5.42 -8.69
CA VAL A 32 2.59 4.26 -8.02
C VAL A 32 1.12 4.54 -7.69
N LEU A 33 0.79 5.73 -7.18
CA LEU A 33 -0.58 6.11 -6.87
C LEU A 33 -1.47 6.15 -8.12
N ARG A 34 -0.97 6.69 -9.23
CA ARG A 34 -1.71 6.70 -10.51
C ARG A 34 -2.03 5.28 -10.98
N GLU A 35 -1.06 4.38 -10.94
CA GLU A 35 -1.25 2.98 -11.32
C GLU A 35 -2.24 2.28 -10.38
N LEU A 36 -2.12 2.52 -9.07
CA LEU A 36 -3.03 1.98 -8.07
C LEU A 36 -4.48 2.41 -8.34
N TYR A 37 -4.71 3.70 -8.58
CA TYR A 37 -6.04 4.21 -8.88
C TYR A 37 -6.59 3.69 -10.21
N ARG A 38 -5.74 3.59 -11.24
CA ARG A 38 -6.15 3.01 -12.52
C ARG A 38 -6.65 1.58 -12.31
N HIS A 39 -5.86 0.74 -11.66
CA HIS A 39 -6.24 -0.65 -11.41
C HIS A 39 -7.48 -0.77 -10.50
N ALA A 40 -7.58 0.05 -9.46
CA ALA A 40 -8.77 0.08 -8.62
C ALA A 40 -10.03 0.42 -9.45
N TRP A 41 -9.93 1.40 -10.35
CA TRP A 41 -11.03 1.80 -11.22
C TRP A 41 -11.38 0.73 -12.27
N ASP A 42 -10.37 0.09 -12.85
CA ASP A 42 -10.55 -1.01 -13.81
C ASP A 42 -11.29 -2.18 -13.15
N ILE A 43 -10.84 -2.59 -11.96
CA ILE A 43 -11.50 -3.64 -11.17
C ILE A 43 -12.94 -3.23 -10.85
N TRP A 44 -13.15 -2.01 -10.35
CA TRP A 44 -14.49 -1.53 -10.04
C TRP A 44 -15.42 -1.59 -11.25
N ASN A 45 -14.97 -1.11 -12.41
CA ASN A 45 -15.76 -1.10 -13.63
C ASN A 45 -15.96 -2.49 -14.24
N SER A 46 -15.10 -3.46 -13.91
CA SER A 46 -15.28 -4.85 -14.31
C SER A 46 -16.42 -5.55 -13.56
N LEU A 47 -16.86 -5.01 -12.42
CA LEU A 47 -17.94 -5.58 -11.65
C LEU A 47 -19.31 -5.35 -12.31
N PRO A 48 -20.22 -6.35 -12.26
CA PRO A 48 -21.62 -6.14 -12.61
C PRO A 48 -22.25 -4.97 -11.85
N VAL A 49 -23.25 -4.33 -12.44
CA VAL A 49 -23.94 -3.17 -11.84
C VAL A 49 -24.52 -3.55 -10.47
N GLU A 50 -25.12 -4.72 -10.37
CA GLU A 50 -25.77 -5.23 -9.16
C GLU A 50 -24.77 -5.38 -8.02
N GLU A 51 -23.56 -5.83 -8.33
CA GLU A 51 -22.49 -6.02 -7.34
C GLU A 51 -21.93 -4.68 -6.86
N ARG A 52 -21.76 -3.71 -7.77
CA ARG A 52 -21.39 -2.33 -7.38
C ARG A 52 -22.43 -1.70 -6.47
N LEU A 53 -23.72 -1.86 -6.77
CA LEU A 53 -24.81 -1.36 -5.94
C LEU A 53 -24.86 -2.04 -4.57
N ARG A 54 -24.62 -3.36 -4.52
CA ARG A 54 -24.54 -4.12 -3.27
C ARG A 54 -23.43 -3.59 -2.37
N ILE A 55 -22.23 -3.40 -2.91
CA ILE A 55 -21.08 -2.86 -2.18
C ILE A 55 -21.37 -1.44 -1.68
N ASN A 56 -21.88 -0.55 -2.54
CA ASN A 56 -22.22 0.82 -2.11
C ASN A 56 -23.23 0.83 -0.94
N ALA A 57 -24.28 0.00 -1.02
CA ALA A 57 -25.29 -0.08 0.03
C ALA A 57 -24.77 -0.64 1.37
N GLU A 58 -23.70 -1.45 1.35
CA GLU A 58 -23.03 -1.96 2.55
C GLU A 58 -22.28 -0.85 3.30
N TYR A 59 -21.65 0.07 2.57
CA TYR A 59 -20.81 1.13 3.14
C TYR A 59 -21.54 2.46 3.35
N ASP A 60 -22.64 2.72 2.65
CA ASP A 60 -23.52 3.90 2.87
C ASP A 60 -24.23 3.88 4.24
N ARG A 61 -24.23 2.72 4.94
CA ARG A 61 -24.91 2.54 6.24
C ARG A 61 -23.99 2.76 7.46
N LYS A 62 -22.76 3.21 7.25
CA LYS A 62 -21.80 3.55 8.32
C LYS A 62 -21.61 5.06 8.42
#